data_AF-A0A7X9IZS1-F1
#
_entry.id   AF-A0A7X9IZS1-F1
#
_cell.length_a   1.000
_cell.length_b   1.000
_cell.length_c   1.000
_cell.angle_alpha   90.00
_cell.angle_beta   90.00
_cell.angle_gamma   90.00
#
_symmetry.space_group_name_H-M   'P 1'
#
loop_
_entity.id
_entity.type
_entity.pdbx_description
1 polymer ?
#
loop_
_entity_poly.entity_id
_entity_poly.type
_entity_poly.pdbx_seq_one_letter_code
_entity_poly.pdbx_strand_id
1 'polypeptide(L)'
;MSKILVAYILSLFGYPVWTASAPAGDSPPPAAVVDRAKAAPTDPTPSRTTTPRATANSEPPAAAGDSAKTDAGTPATTSTPAPTTTTTTTSSSSTPGSTPAADTTPPATPPAPAGSTAPTQPGAPLTAADIVARVQSVYDGTTSFQANFRQVFRHRLNPDRSKEASGVVYLQKPGKMRWEYHDPERKLIVSDGTTLWAYEPSEDQVFEQSLENTDLPTAVTFLLGSGSLSAEFDARLLEQGAETSADRYVIELRPKTPSSQYARLLLVVRRSDFHVVRTVVIDHSGNTNSIEFAGERLNEPIPAAQFRFVRPEGARVIR
;
A
#
# COMPACT_ATOMS: atom_id res chain seq x y z
N MET A 1 23.80 -14.06 -9.90
CA MET A 1 22.79 -12.99 -9.91
C MET A 1 22.66 -12.48 -8.49
N SER A 2 22.67 -11.17 -8.29
CA SER A 2 22.61 -10.58 -6.95
C SER A 2 21.20 -10.66 -6.39
N LYS A 3 21.07 -11.20 -5.18
CA LYS A 3 19.80 -11.24 -4.45
C LYS A 3 19.56 -9.98 -3.62
N ILE A 4 20.50 -9.03 -3.66
CA ILE A 4 20.59 -7.92 -2.70
C ILE A 4 19.47 -6.90 -2.91
N LEU A 5 19.18 -6.50 -4.16
CA LEU A 5 18.08 -5.55 -4.42
C LEU A 5 16.71 -6.19 -4.19
N VAL A 6 16.51 -7.45 -4.64
CA VAL A 6 15.26 -8.19 -4.35
C VAL A 6 15.02 -8.28 -2.84
N ALA A 7 16.05 -8.68 -2.07
CA ALA A 7 15.99 -8.71 -0.62
C ALA A 7 15.70 -7.33 -0.01
N TYR A 8 16.37 -6.27 -0.46
CA TYR A 8 16.16 -4.91 0.02
C TYR A 8 14.72 -4.43 -0.23
N ILE A 9 14.18 -4.60 -1.44
CA ILE A 9 12.78 -4.25 -1.76
C ILE A 9 11.81 -5.10 -0.93
N LEU A 10 12.01 -6.42 -0.85
CA LEU A 10 11.17 -7.27 0.00
C LEU A 10 11.21 -6.81 1.48
N SER A 11 12.35 -6.34 2.00
CA SER A 11 12.45 -5.76 3.34
C SER A 11 11.66 -4.45 3.49
N LEU A 12 11.69 -3.58 2.47
CA LEU A 12 10.88 -2.35 2.45
C LEU A 12 9.39 -2.69 2.46
N PHE A 13 8.97 -3.76 1.80
CA PHE A 13 7.60 -4.27 1.84
C PHE A 13 7.31 -5.22 3.03
N GLY A 14 8.19 -5.26 4.03
CA GLY A 14 7.97 -5.95 5.31
C GLY A 14 8.00 -7.48 5.24
N TYR A 15 8.51 -8.06 4.15
CA TYR A 15 8.68 -9.50 4.02
C TYR A 15 9.92 -10.01 4.78
N PRO A 16 9.91 -11.26 5.27
CA PRO A 16 11.05 -11.86 5.94
C PRO A 16 12.18 -12.14 4.95
N VAL A 17 13.19 -11.26 4.93
CA VAL A 17 14.44 -11.50 4.20
C VAL A 17 15.25 -12.57 4.92
N TRP A 18 15.27 -13.78 4.37
CA TRP A 18 16.32 -14.74 4.66
C TRP A 18 17.61 -14.28 3.99
N THR A 19 18.45 -13.59 4.76
CA THR A 19 19.87 -13.50 4.43
C THR A 19 20.43 -14.91 4.41
N ALA A 20 20.88 -15.37 3.24
CA ALA A 20 21.63 -16.61 3.15
C ALA A 20 22.94 -16.40 3.91
N SER A 21 23.02 -16.88 5.15
CA SER A 21 24.25 -16.84 5.93
C SER A 21 25.36 -17.48 5.10
N ALA A 22 26.51 -16.81 5.03
CA ALA A 22 27.66 -17.35 4.31
C ALA A 22 28.00 -18.75 4.86
N PRO A 23 28.45 -19.69 4.01
CA PRO A 23 28.94 -20.98 4.49
C PRO A 23 30.05 -20.72 5.51
N ALA A 24 30.00 -21.41 6.64
CA ALA A 24 30.89 -21.17 7.77
C ALA A 24 32.36 -21.36 7.33
N GLY A 25 33.06 -20.23 7.18
CA GLY A 25 34.49 -20.22 6.93
C GLY A 25 35.23 -20.81 8.12
N ASP A 26 36.12 -21.75 7.83
CA ASP A 26 36.82 -22.58 8.81
C ASP A 26 37.50 -21.74 9.90
N SER A 27 37.00 -21.86 11.14
CA SER A 27 37.58 -21.16 12.29
C SER A 27 38.71 -22.00 12.85
N PRO A 28 39.97 -21.50 12.89
CA PRO A 28 41.08 -22.27 13.44
C PRO A 28 40.82 -22.63 14.91
N PRO A 29 41.16 -23.86 15.35
CA PRO A 29 40.83 -24.33 16.68
C PRO A 29 41.55 -23.50 17.78
N PRO A 30 40.89 -23.24 18.92
CA PRO A 30 41.48 -22.46 19.99
C PRO A 30 42.68 -23.19 20.61
N ALA A 31 43.76 -22.44 20.87
CA ALA A 31 44.94 -22.97 21.52
C ALA A 31 44.62 -23.44 22.96
N ALA A 32 45.16 -24.60 23.34
CA ALA A 32 44.91 -25.19 24.64
C ALA A 32 45.56 -24.36 25.78
N VAL A 33 44.72 -23.87 26.70
CA VAL A 33 45.19 -23.28 27.96
C VAL A 33 45.48 -24.43 28.93
N VAL A 34 46.73 -24.55 29.36
CA VAL A 34 47.18 -25.60 30.29
C VAL A 34 46.95 -25.14 31.73
N ASP A 35 46.37 -26.02 32.55
CA ASP A 35 46.06 -25.75 33.96
C ASP A 35 47.32 -25.60 34.81
N ARG A 36 47.40 -24.54 35.63
CA ARG A 36 48.33 -24.45 36.75
C ARG A 36 47.81 -23.53 37.86
N ALA A 37 47.62 -24.12 39.04
CA ALA A 37 46.98 -23.46 40.18
C ALA A 37 47.92 -22.59 41.07
N LYS A 38 47.25 -21.83 41.96
CA LYS A 38 47.66 -21.46 43.33
C LYS A 38 48.63 -20.29 43.55
N ALA A 39 48.08 -19.11 43.86
CA ALA A 39 48.37 -18.36 45.09
C ALA A 39 47.38 -17.19 45.34
N ALA A 40 47.04 -16.96 46.61
CA ALA A 40 46.50 -15.73 47.22
C ALA A 40 47.46 -15.37 48.40
N PRO A 41 47.48 -14.16 49.02
CA PRO A 41 46.41 -13.17 49.27
C PRO A 41 46.76 -11.76 48.68
N THR A 42 46.18 -10.59 49.01
CA THR A 42 45.44 -10.09 50.20
C THR A 42 44.58 -8.85 49.86
N ASP A 43 43.50 -8.62 50.63
CA ASP A 43 42.72 -7.35 50.73
C ASP A 43 43.45 -6.35 51.70
N PRO A 44 43.02 -5.08 52.03
CA PRO A 44 41.69 -4.48 51.84
C PRO A 44 41.57 -2.96 51.46
N THR A 45 40.63 -2.67 50.54
CA THR A 45 39.64 -1.54 50.61
C THR A 45 40.18 -0.06 50.60
N PRO A 46 39.42 1.04 50.90
CA PRO A 46 39.22 2.10 49.88
C PRO A 46 39.56 3.55 50.31
N SER A 47 39.30 4.53 49.43
CA SER A 47 39.01 5.92 49.85
C SER A 47 38.12 6.70 48.86
N ARG A 48 37.09 7.37 49.38
CA ARG A 48 36.43 8.54 48.75
C ARG A 48 37.06 9.80 49.36
N THR A 49 37.15 10.88 48.58
CA THR A 49 37.37 12.24 49.11
C THR A 49 36.41 13.21 48.43
N THR A 50 35.96 14.24 49.16
CA THR A 50 34.93 15.21 48.75
C THR A 50 35.40 16.65 49.00
N THR A 51 34.49 17.62 48.78
CA THR A 51 34.48 18.99 49.38
C THR A 51 35.33 20.07 48.64
N PRO A 52 35.11 21.40 48.83
CA PRO A 52 34.27 22.19 47.89
C PRO A 52 34.83 23.61 47.55
N ARG A 53 33.93 24.61 47.37
CA ARG A 53 34.12 26.09 47.23
C ARG A 53 34.58 26.60 45.83
N ALA A 54 34.25 27.82 45.36
CA ALA A 54 33.30 28.86 45.84
C ALA A 54 32.86 29.83 44.71
N THR A 55 31.64 30.38 44.84
CA THR A 55 31.15 31.75 44.49
C THR A 55 31.80 32.59 43.36
N ALA A 56 30.97 33.02 42.40
CA ALA A 56 30.93 34.41 41.88
C ALA A 56 29.57 34.71 41.22
N ASN A 57 29.03 35.93 41.39
CA ASN A 57 27.79 36.40 40.73
C ASN A 57 28.09 37.19 39.46
N SER A 58 27.16 37.24 38.51
CA SER A 58 26.50 38.48 38.04
C SER A 58 25.38 38.19 37.04
N GLU A 59 24.35 39.05 37.00
CA GLU A 59 23.16 38.93 36.14
C GLU A 59 23.05 40.19 35.21
N PRO A 60 21.89 40.65 34.66
CA PRO A 60 21.76 40.95 33.23
C PRO A 60 21.70 42.45 32.89
N PRO A 61 21.44 42.79 31.60
CA PRO A 61 20.11 43.32 31.23
C PRO A 61 19.49 42.50 30.06
N ALA A 62 18.18 42.27 29.94
CA ALA A 62 16.99 43.18 29.97
C ALA A 62 16.74 43.92 28.63
N ALA A 63 15.47 44.06 28.23
CA ALA A 63 15.02 44.40 26.87
C ALA A 63 13.99 45.55 26.82
N ALA A 64 13.85 46.23 25.66
CA ALA A 64 12.66 47.01 25.26
C ALA A 64 12.77 47.56 23.80
N GLY A 65 11.62 47.86 23.16
CA GLY A 65 11.48 48.67 21.93
C GLY A 65 11.59 47.89 20.61
N ASP A 66 10.58 47.68 19.73
CA ASP A 66 9.21 48.18 19.48
C ASP A 66 9.04 49.12 18.26
N SER A 67 7.90 48.94 17.56
CA SER A 67 7.29 49.78 16.50
C SER A 67 8.01 49.96 15.15
N ALA A 68 7.32 50.15 14.01
CA ALA A 68 5.91 49.83 13.63
C ALA A 68 5.67 50.06 12.10
N LYS A 69 4.68 49.37 11.53
CA LYS A 69 3.90 49.75 10.29
C LYS A 69 4.70 49.88 8.97
N THR A 70 4.13 49.96 7.75
CA THR A 70 2.75 50.05 7.16
C THR A 70 2.91 49.61 5.68
N ASP A 71 1.94 49.20 4.85
CA ASP A 71 0.54 48.70 4.88
C ASP A 71 0.26 48.21 3.40
N ALA A 72 -0.86 47.68 2.90
CA ALA A 72 -2.20 47.23 3.35
C ALA A 72 -2.73 46.18 2.32
N GLY A 73 -3.92 45.61 2.48
CA GLY A 73 -4.51 44.70 1.47
C GLY A 73 -5.76 43.92 1.88
N THR A 74 -6.86 44.61 2.20
CA THR A 74 -8.13 44.03 2.67
C THR A 74 -9.04 43.50 1.53
N PRO A 75 -10.10 42.70 1.82
CA PRO A 75 -10.63 41.70 0.87
C PRO A 75 -11.99 42.08 0.23
N ALA A 76 -12.50 41.20 -0.63
CA ALA A 76 -13.86 41.27 -1.19
C ALA A 76 -14.63 39.94 -1.06
N THR A 77 -15.86 40.01 -0.56
CA THR A 77 -16.93 39.02 -0.78
C THR A 77 -17.44 39.13 -2.23
N THR A 78 -18.31 38.29 -2.82
CA THR A 78 -19.65 37.87 -2.35
C THR A 78 -20.26 36.83 -3.34
N SER A 79 -21.40 36.22 -2.97
CA SER A 79 -22.49 35.75 -3.84
C SER A 79 -22.50 34.30 -4.37
N THR A 80 -23.35 33.47 -3.73
CA THR A 80 -24.09 32.33 -4.32
C THR A 80 -25.26 32.85 -5.19
N PRO A 81 -25.72 32.12 -6.23
CA PRO A 81 -26.81 31.13 -6.10
C PRO A 81 -26.41 29.76 -6.73
N ALA A 82 -26.86 28.59 -6.26
CA ALA A 82 -28.22 28.08 -6.01
C ALA A 82 -28.97 27.67 -7.31
N PRO A 83 -29.62 26.49 -7.36
CA PRO A 83 -29.86 25.77 -8.63
C PRO A 83 -31.23 26.07 -9.28
N THR A 84 -31.31 25.85 -10.60
CA THR A 84 -32.59 25.84 -11.35
C THR A 84 -33.04 24.41 -11.65
N THR A 85 -34.12 23.97 -11.01
CA THR A 85 -34.86 22.76 -11.39
C THR A 85 -35.86 23.07 -12.51
N THR A 86 -35.86 22.29 -13.59
CA THR A 86 -36.90 22.37 -14.63
C THR A 86 -37.52 21.00 -14.84
N THR A 87 -38.58 20.71 -14.08
CA THR A 87 -39.40 19.51 -14.25
C THR A 87 -40.37 19.71 -15.41
N THR A 88 -40.15 19.04 -16.55
CA THR A 88 -41.09 19.07 -17.68
C THR A 88 -41.88 17.77 -17.74
N THR A 89 -42.97 17.72 -16.97
CA THR A 89 -43.99 16.67 -17.11
C THR A 89 -44.84 16.96 -18.35
N THR A 90 -44.95 16.02 -19.29
CA THR A 90 -45.90 16.14 -20.42
C THR A 90 -46.59 14.82 -20.70
N SER A 91 -47.64 14.55 -19.93
CA SER A 91 -48.62 13.52 -20.26
C SER A 91 -49.55 14.04 -21.36
N SER A 92 -49.69 13.30 -22.46
CA SER A 92 -50.75 13.50 -23.45
C SER A 92 -51.19 12.13 -24.00
N SER A 93 -52.51 11.95 -24.17
CA SER A 93 -53.16 10.68 -24.52
C SER A 93 -54.26 10.88 -25.59
N SER A 94 -55.03 9.83 -25.89
CA SER A 94 -56.07 9.67 -26.96
C SER A 94 -55.53 9.39 -28.38
N THR A 95 -55.87 8.31 -29.13
CA THR A 95 -57.14 7.62 -29.57
C THR A 95 -57.91 8.36 -30.69
N PRO A 96 -58.81 7.72 -31.50
CA PRO A 96 -59.17 6.28 -31.68
C PRO A 96 -59.27 5.77 -33.16
N GLY A 97 -59.65 4.49 -33.36
CA GLY A 97 -60.17 3.90 -34.64
C GLY A 97 -59.62 2.47 -34.87
N SER A 98 -60.36 1.34 -34.92
CA SER A 98 -61.65 0.97 -35.55
C SER A 98 -61.57 0.95 -37.10
N THR A 99 -62.01 -0.09 -37.83
CA THR A 99 -63.27 -0.86 -37.69
C THR A 99 -63.08 -2.37 -38.11
N PRO A 100 -64.05 -3.24 -38.53
CA PRO A 100 -64.34 -4.47 -37.75
C PRO A 100 -64.40 -5.83 -38.51
N ALA A 101 -64.61 -6.90 -37.72
CA ALA A 101 -65.45 -8.10 -38.00
C ALA A 101 -65.07 -9.08 -39.14
N ALA A 102 -65.45 -10.38 -39.09
CA ALA A 102 -65.76 -11.30 -37.98
C ALA A 102 -65.95 -12.72 -38.55
N ASP A 103 -65.62 -13.79 -37.80
CA ASP A 103 -66.52 -14.95 -37.70
C ASP A 103 -66.31 -15.80 -36.43
N THR A 104 -67.33 -16.60 -36.17
CA THR A 104 -67.83 -17.19 -34.93
C THR A 104 -67.17 -18.52 -34.54
N THR A 105 -66.67 -18.66 -33.29
CA THR A 105 -67.02 -19.78 -32.37
C THR A 105 -66.26 -19.73 -31.02
N PRO A 106 -66.95 -19.99 -29.89
CA PRO A 106 -66.33 -20.34 -28.60
C PRO A 106 -66.88 -21.68 -28.02
N PRO A 107 -66.35 -22.21 -26.90
CA PRO A 107 -65.00 -22.08 -26.36
C PRO A 107 -64.30 -23.45 -26.15
N ALA A 108 -62.96 -23.46 -26.15
CA ALA A 108 -62.16 -24.57 -25.63
C ALA A 108 -61.16 -24.06 -24.59
N THR A 109 -60.95 -24.84 -23.53
CA THR A 109 -60.17 -24.48 -22.33
C THR A 109 -58.80 -23.87 -22.66
N PRO A 110 -58.43 -22.71 -22.08
CA PRO A 110 -57.12 -22.12 -22.32
C PRO A 110 -56.02 -23.04 -21.74
N PRO A 111 -54.95 -23.35 -22.50
CA PRO A 111 -53.73 -23.88 -21.90
C PRO A 111 -53.18 -22.78 -20.98
N ALA A 112 -52.97 -23.11 -19.71
CA ALA A 112 -52.33 -22.17 -18.79
C ALA A 112 -50.96 -21.78 -19.36
N PRO A 113 -50.66 -20.49 -19.58
CA PRO A 113 -49.32 -20.10 -19.93
C PRO A 113 -48.44 -20.48 -18.74
N ALA A 114 -47.49 -21.39 -18.97
CA ALA A 114 -46.45 -21.75 -18.01
C ALA A 114 -45.44 -20.60 -17.90
N GLY A 115 -45.94 -19.45 -17.44
CA GLY A 115 -45.18 -18.30 -17.04
C GLY A 115 -44.39 -18.65 -15.80
N SER A 116 -43.26 -19.32 -16.01
CA SER A 116 -42.13 -19.29 -15.09
C SER A 116 -41.56 -17.88 -15.08
N THR A 117 -42.34 -16.93 -14.53
CA THR A 117 -41.81 -15.80 -13.80
C THR A 117 -41.10 -16.38 -12.57
N ALA A 118 -39.93 -16.97 -12.80
CA ALA A 118 -38.94 -17.10 -11.75
C ALA A 118 -38.80 -15.70 -11.14
N PRO A 119 -38.98 -15.54 -9.81
CA PRO A 119 -38.88 -14.22 -9.21
C PRO A 119 -37.51 -13.66 -9.55
N THR A 120 -37.45 -12.47 -10.14
CA THR A 120 -36.20 -11.76 -10.38
C THR A 120 -35.57 -11.48 -9.02
N GLN A 121 -34.69 -12.40 -8.61
CA GLN A 121 -34.16 -12.44 -7.25
C GLN A 121 -33.43 -11.12 -6.99
N PRO A 122 -33.86 -10.32 -5.99
CA PRO A 122 -33.17 -9.08 -5.64
C PRO A 122 -31.70 -9.39 -5.42
N GLY A 123 -30.83 -8.59 -6.06
CA GLY A 123 -29.47 -9.00 -6.44
C GLY A 123 -28.74 -9.77 -5.34
N ALA A 124 -28.30 -10.99 -5.67
CA ALA A 124 -27.57 -11.84 -4.75
C ALA A 124 -26.36 -11.08 -4.16
N PRO A 125 -26.04 -11.28 -2.86
CA PRO A 125 -24.93 -10.59 -2.23
C PRO A 125 -23.63 -10.92 -2.98
N LEU A 126 -22.90 -9.88 -3.39
CA LEU A 126 -21.65 -10.02 -4.15
C LEU A 126 -20.69 -10.95 -3.42
N THR A 127 -20.34 -12.07 -4.06
CA THR A 127 -19.44 -13.05 -3.48
C THR A 127 -18.00 -12.54 -3.47
N ALA A 128 -17.12 -13.23 -2.73
CA ALA A 128 -15.69 -12.96 -2.76
C ALA A 128 -15.12 -13.03 -4.19
N ALA A 129 -15.62 -13.96 -5.02
CA ALA A 129 -15.22 -14.12 -6.41
C ALA A 129 -15.70 -12.94 -7.28
N ASP A 130 -16.94 -12.46 -7.10
CA ASP A 130 -17.47 -11.31 -7.84
C ASP A 130 -16.68 -10.03 -7.53
N ILE A 131 -16.33 -9.82 -6.26
CA ILE A 131 -15.56 -8.65 -5.83
C ILE A 131 -14.14 -8.74 -6.41
N VAL A 132 -13.48 -9.90 -6.32
CA VAL A 132 -12.15 -10.09 -6.92
C VAL A 132 -12.18 -9.95 -8.44
N ALA A 133 -13.20 -10.45 -9.14
CA ALA A 133 -13.33 -10.29 -10.59
C ALA A 133 -13.51 -8.82 -11.01
N ARG A 134 -14.30 -8.05 -10.26
CA ARG A 134 -14.45 -6.59 -10.48
C ARG A 134 -13.17 -5.83 -10.21
N VAL A 135 -12.51 -6.13 -9.08
CA VAL A 135 -11.20 -5.56 -8.71
C VAL A 135 -10.16 -5.86 -9.79
N GLN A 136 -10.01 -7.12 -10.20
CA GLN A 136 -9.12 -7.50 -11.30
C GLN A 136 -9.46 -6.74 -12.59
N SER A 137 -10.75 -6.65 -12.98
CA SER A 137 -11.17 -5.91 -14.18
C SER A 137 -10.83 -4.41 -14.14
N VAL A 138 -10.81 -3.78 -12.96
CA VAL A 138 -10.38 -2.37 -12.80
C VAL A 138 -8.87 -2.27 -13.03
N TYR A 139 -8.06 -3.10 -12.35
CA TYR A 139 -6.60 -3.01 -12.45
C TYR A 139 -6.03 -3.58 -13.76
N ASP A 140 -6.73 -4.49 -14.45
CA ASP A 140 -6.44 -4.94 -15.82
C ASP A 140 -6.61 -3.80 -16.82
N GLY A 141 -7.75 -3.09 -16.77
CA GLY A 141 -8.04 -1.93 -17.62
C GLY A 141 -7.25 -0.67 -17.25
N THR A 142 -6.60 -0.64 -16.08
CA THR A 142 -5.78 0.49 -15.63
C THR A 142 -4.43 0.51 -16.36
N THR A 143 -4.12 1.62 -17.01
CA THR A 143 -2.86 1.87 -17.74
C THR A 143 -1.83 2.64 -16.90
N SER A 144 -2.31 3.49 -16.00
CA SER A 144 -1.52 4.27 -15.04
C SER A 144 -2.24 4.38 -13.70
N PHE A 145 -1.48 4.42 -12.61
CA PHE A 145 -1.98 4.61 -11.25
C PHE A 145 -1.06 5.58 -10.50
N GLN A 146 -1.62 6.60 -9.87
CA GLN A 146 -0.90 7.49 -8.96
C GLN A 146 -1.66 7.57 -7.64
N ALA A 147 -0.96 7.47 -6.51
CA ALA A 147 -1.54 7.72 -5.19
C ALA A 147 -0.48 8.22 -4.21
N ASN A 148 -0.90 8.91 -3.16
CA ASN A 148 -0.11 8.97 -1.93
C ASN A 148 -0.24 7.62 -1.23
N PHE A 149 0.80 7.16 -0.53
CA PHE A 149 0.72 5.96 0.30
C PHE A 149 1.18 6.22 1.73
N ARG A 150 0.56 5.49 2.66
CA ARG A 150 1.00 5.37 4.05
C ARG A 150 1.18 3.90 4.37
N GLN A 151 2.41 3.51 4.65
CA GLN A 151 2.80 2.15 4.97
C GLN A 151 3.04 2.00 6.48
N VAL A 152 2.50 0.93 7.07
CA VAL A 152 2.73 0.57 8.47
C VAL A 152 3.04 -0.92 8.59
N PHE A 153 4.30 -1.24 8.89
CA PHE A 153 4.76 -2.55 9.32
C PHE A 153 4.62 -2.70 10.83
N ARG A 154 4.01 -3.79 11.31
CA ARG A 154 3.89 -4.14 12.74
C ARG A 154 4.49 -5.51 13.01
N HIS A 155 5.49 -5.55 13.87
CA HIS A 155 6.14 -6.79 14.30
C HIS A 155 5.38 -7.38 15.51
N ARG A 156 4.74 -8.54 15.32
CA ARG A 156 3.73 -9.10 16.24
C ARG A 156 4.24 -9.35 17.66
N LEU A 157 5.52 -9.72 17.81
CA LEU A 157 6.12 -10.06 19.11
C LEU A 157 6.88 -8.88 19.77
N ASN A 158 7.12 -7.79 19.03
CA ASN A 158 7.92 -6.65 19.51
C ASN A 158 7.38 -5.36 18.89
N PRO A 159 6.40 -4.69 19.53
CA PRO A 159 5.80 -3.46 18.99
C PRO A 159 6.82 -2.39 18.61
N ASP A 160 7.94 -2.28 19.32
CA ASP A 160 9.03 -1.32 19.08
C ASP A 160 9.81 -1.58 17.77
N ARG A 161 9.62 -2.74 17.13
CA ARG A 161 10.14 -3.05 15.78
C ARG A 161 9.13 -2.75 14.67
N SER A 162 7.98 -2.16 15.01
CA SER A 162 7.06 -1.61 14.01
C SER A 162 7.71 -0.41 13.32
N LYS A 163 7.43 -0.24 12.02
CA LYS A 163 7.90 0.90 11.22
C LYS A 163 6.73 1.51 10.49
N GLU A 164 6.73 2.84 10.40
CA GLU A 164 5.84 3.59 9.53
C GLU A 164 6.66 4.25 8.42
N ALA A 165 6.07 4.42 7.24
CA ALA A 165 6.67 5.20 6.16
C ALA A 165 5.57 5.89 5.32
N SER A 166 5.89 7.06 4.78
CA SER A 166 5.00 7.86 3.92
C SER A 166 5.59 7.98 2.52
N GLY A 167 4.77 8.29 1.51
CA GLY A 167 5.30 8.58 0.19
C GLY A 167 4.26 8.77 -0.92
N VAL A 168 4.76 8.79 -2.15
CA VAL A 168 3.94 8.82 -3.37
C VAL A 168 4.35 7.66 -4.28
N VAL A 169 3.35 6.97 -4.85
CA VAL A 169 3.53 5.91 -5.82
C VAL A 169 2.99 6.35 -7.19
N TYR A 170 3.74 6.04 -8.24
CA TYR A 170 3.36 6.14 -9.64
C TYR A 170 3.62 4.79 -10.30
N LEU A 171 2.64 4.25 -11.01
CA LEU A 171 2.75 3.02 -11.80
C LEU A 171 2.28 3.33 -13.23
N GLN A 172 2.95 2.78 -14.24
CA GLN A 172 2.49 2.85 -15.63
C GLN A 172 2.84 1.56 -16.37
N LYS A 173 1.84 0.94 -17.01
CA LYS A 173 2.05 -0.27 -17.80
C LYS A 173 2.78 0.05 -19.11
N PRO A 174 3.65 -0.85 -19.62
CA PRO A 174 4.15 -2.06 -18.95
C PRO A 174 5.34 -1.75 -18.02
N GLY A 175 5.35 -2.36 -16.84
CA GLY A 175 6.54 -2.48 -15.96
C GLY A 175 7.10 -1.20 -15.31
N LYS A 176 6.66 0.00 -15.68
CA LYS A 176 7.19 1.24 -15.11
C LYS A 176 6.61 1.49 -13.72
N MET A 177 7.46 1.85 -12.78
CA MET A 177 7.03 2.25 -11.44
C MET A 177 7.98 3.27 -10.81
N ARG A 178 7.47 4.04 -9.85
CA ARG A 178 8.22 4.99 -9.02
C ARG A 178 7.58 5.01 -7.63
N TRP A 179 8.32 4.65 -6.60
CA TRP A 179 7.93 4.80 -5.21
C TRP A 179 8.89 5.80 -4.55
N GLU A 180 8.35 6.96 -4.17
CA GLU A 180 9.06 8.02 -3.47
C GLU A 180 8.68 7.97 -2.01
N TYR A 181 9.54 7.38 -1.18
CA TYR A 181 9.40 7.43 0.27
C TYR A 181 9.86 8.81 0.76
N HIS A 182 9.11 9.43 1.66
CA HIS A 182 9.38 10.76 2.19
C HIS A 182 9.79 10.73 3.66
N ASP A 183 9.00 10.06 4.50
CA ASP A 183 9.24 9.88 5.93
C ASP A 183 9.39 8.39 6.28
N PRO A 184 10.15 8.03 7.33
CA PRO A 184 11.09 8.88 8.09
C PRO A 184 12.41 9.11 7.33
N GLU A 185 12.69 8.29 6.33
CA GLU A 185 13.91 8.29 5.51
C GLU A 185 13.48 8.42 4.04
N ARG A 186 14.12 9.32 3.28
CA ARG A 186 13.82 9.47 1.85
C ARG A 186 14.37 8.27 1.10
N LYS A 187 13.58 7.62 0.24
CA LYS A 187 14.04 6.49 -0.61
C LYS A 187 13.37 6.58 -1.97
N LEU A 188 14.08 6.24 -3.04
CA LEU A 188 13.52 6.22 -4.40
C LEU A 188 13.69 4.83 -5.00
N ILE A 189 12.60 4.08 -5.11
CA ILE A 189 12.54 2.88 -5.98
C ILE A 189 11.97 3.34 -7.32
N VAL A 190 12.61 3.01 -8.44
CA VAL A 190 12.12 3.39 -9.77
C VAL A 190 12.48 2.33 -10.81
N SER A 191 11.58 2.07 -11.76
CA SER A 191 11.82 1.26 -12.94
C SER A 191 11.30 1.94 -14.20
N ASP A 192 12.08 1.81 -15.26
CA ASP A 192 11.74 2.27 -16.61
C ASP A 192 10.94 1.23 -17.44
N GLY A 193 10.68 0.05 -16.85
CA GLY A 193 10.07 -1.11 -17.50
C GLY A 193 11.06 -2.21 -17.90
N THR A 194 12.36 -1.99 -17.76
CA THR A 194 13.43 -2.96 -18.08
C THR A 194 14.42 -3.16 -16.93
N THR A 195 14.79 -2.06 -16.28
CA THR A 195 15.76 -2.00 -15.18
C THR A 195 15.09 -1.40 -13.97
N LEU A 196 15.52 -1.84 -12.79
CA LEU A 196 14.99 -1.44 -11.50
C LEU A 196 16.14 -0.89 -10.66
N TRP A 197 15.96 0.33 -10.18
CA TRP A 197 16.87 1.01 -9.26
C TRP A 197 16.19 1.21 -7.91
N ALA A 198 16.97 1.08 -6.83
CA ALA A 198 16.60 1.65 -5.54
C ALA A 198 17.74 2.52 -5.03
N TYR A 199 17.44 3.79 -4.73
CA TYR A 199 18.37 4.80 -4.26
C TYR A 199 18.07 5.17 -2.80
N GLU A 200 19.11 5.08 -1.98
CA GLU A 200 19.16 5.41 -0.56
C GLU A 200 20.08 6.64 -0.38
N PRO A 201 19.54 7.87 -0.24
CA PRO A 201 20.32 9.10 -0.18
C PRO A 201 21.09 9.30 1.14
N SER A 202 20.76 8.57 2.20
CA SER A 202 21.54 8.62 3.46
C SER A 202 22.84 7.84 3.40
N GLU A 203 22.92 6.86 2.49
CA GLU A 203 24.07 5.97 2.30
C GLU A 203 24.82 6.24 0.98
N ASP A 204 24.40 7.28 0.24
CA ASP A 204 24.80 7.57 -1.15
C ASP A 204 24.80 6.32 -2.05
N GLN A 205 23.78 5.48 -1.93
CA GLN A 205 23.81 4.11 -2.47
C GLN A 205 22.68 3.82 -3.46
N VAL A 206 23.05 3.32 -4.63
CA VAL A 206 22.15 2.85 -5.68
C VAL A 206 22.29 1.34 -5.84
N PHE A 207 21.22 0.62 -5.61
CA PHE A 207 21.07 -0.76 -6.08
C PHE A 207 20.49 -0.78 -7.50
N GLU A 208 20.96 -1.67 -8.37
CA GLU A 208 20.52 -1.79 -9.76
C GLU A 208 20.37 -3.27 -10.18
N GLN A 209 19.21 -3.64 -10.75
CA GLN A 209 18.93 -5.00 -11.24
C GLN A 209 18.00 -4.99 -12.45
N SER A 210 18.05 -6.03 -13.28
CA SER A 210 17.03 -6.26 -14.33
C SER A 210 15.67 -6.55 -13.69
N LEU A 211 14.60 -5.95 -14.23
CA LEU A 211 13.24 -6.14 -13.76
C LEU A 211 12.77 -7.59 -13.96
N GLU A 212 13.17 -8.24 -15.07
CA GLU A 212 12.90 -9.65 -15.37
C GLU A 212 13.49 -10.62 -14.33
N ASN A 213 14.51 -10.16 -13.60
CA ASN A 213 15.21 -10.93 -12.57
C ASN A 213 14.75 -10.55 -11.15
N THR A 214 13.67 -9.78 -10.99
CA THR A 214 13.21 -9.28 -9.67
C THR A 214 11.85 -9.85 -9.28
N ASP A 215 11.82 -10.61 -8.18
CA ASP A 215 10.58 -10.95 -7.49
C ASP A 215 9.98 -9.70 -6.80
N LEU A 216 9.06 -9.01 -7.48
CA LEU A 216 8.31 -7.92 -6.86
C LEU A 216 7.24 -8.46 -5.89
N PRO A 217 6.91 -7.71 -4.81
CA PRO A 217 5.76 -7.98 -3.97
C PRO A 217 4.48 -8.27 -4.76
N THR A 218 3.74 -9.32 -4.43
CA THR A 218 2.49 -9.65 -5.15
C THR A 218 1.43 -8.54 -5.05
N ALA A 219 1.46 -7.74 -3.97
CA ALA A 219 0.64 -6.54 -3.84
C ALA A 219 1.00 -5.43 -4.85
N VAL A 220 2.25 -5.36 -5.31
CA VAL A 220 2.74 -4.40 -6.31
C VAL A 220 2.52 -4.92 -7.73
N THR A 221 2.75 -6.21 -7.99
CA THR A 221 2.46 -6.81 -9.32
C THR A 221 0.96 -6.72 -9.62
N PHE A 222 0.10 -7.01 -8.64
CA PHE A 222 -1.34 -6.81 -8.78
C PHE A 222 -1.73 -5.37 -9.17
N LEU A 223 -1.17 -4.35 -8.50
CA LEU A 223 -1.44 -2.94 -8.84
C LEU A 223 -0.86 -2.53 -10.21
N LEU A 224 0.21 -3.19 -10.65
CA LEU A 224 0.75 -3.12 -12.01
C LEU A 224 -0.08 -3.95 -13.03
N GLY A 225 -1.18 -4.58 -12.61
CA GLY A 225 -2.02 -5.45 -13.43
C GLY A 225 -1.26 -6.63 -14.05
N SER A 226 -0.28 -7.17 -13.32
CA SER A 226 0.47 -8.38 -13.68
C SER A 226 0.26 -9.47 -12.63
N GLY A 227 -0.32 -10.59 -13.07
CA GLY A 227 -0.84 -11.65 -12.21
C GLY A 227 -2.37 -11.69 -12.21
N SER A 228 -2.92 -12.82 -11.78
CA SER A 228 -4.37 -13.06 -11.72
C SER A 228 -4.75 -13.55 -10.33
N LEU A 229 -5.44 -12.69 -9.57
CA LEU A 229 -5.84 -12.98 -8.20
C LEU A 229 -6.68 -14.26 -8.11
N SER A 230 -7.58 -14.49 -9.08
CA SER A 230 -8.43 -15.68 -9.12
C SER A 230 -7.69 -16.95 -9.54
N ALA A 231 -6.56 -16.85 -10.25
CA ALA A 231 -5.69 -17.98 -10.55
C ALA A 231 -4.83 -18.35 -9.32
N GLU A 232 -4.16 -17.37 -8.74
CA GLU A 232 -3.11 -17.55 -7.71
C GLU A 232 -3.67 -17.73 -6.28
N PHE A 233 -4.86 -17.18 -5.98
CA PHE A 233 -5.40 -17.12 -4.61
C PHE A 233 -6.80 -17.71 -4.49
N ASP A 234 -7.07 -18.33 -3.34
CA ASP A 234 -8.42 -18.57 -2.84
C ASP A 234 -8.89 -17.30 -2.11
N ALA A 235 -10.03 -16.76 -2.55
CA ALA A 235 -10.58 -15.51 -2.05
C ALA A 235 -11.76 -15.73 -1.10
N ARG A 236 -11.74 -15.04 0.05
CA ARG A 236 -12.82 -15.07 1.04
C ARG A 236 -13.20 -13.67 1.49
N LEU A 237 -14.48 -13.32 1.36
CA LEU A 237 -15.02 -12.07 1.88
C LEU A 237 -15.04 -12.12 3.42
N LEU A 238 -14.51 -11.09 4.06
CA LEU A 238 -14.63 -10.87 5.50
C LEU A 238 -15.75 -9.87 5.76
N GLU A 239 -16.80 -10.33 6.42
CA GLU A 239 -17.94 -9.50 6.81
C GLU A 239 -17.71 -8.81 8.18
N GLN A 240 -16.70 -9.25 8.93
CA GLN A 240 -16.30 -8.70 10.23
C GLN A 240 -14.77 -8.66 10.38
N GLY A 241 -14.25 -7.58 10.96
CA GLY A 241 -12.83 -7.39 11.29
C GLY A 241 -12.47 -5.91 11.51
N ALA A 242 -11.23 -5.63 11.90
CA ALA A 242 -10.76 -4.25 12.11
C ALA A 242 -10.76 -3.38 10.83
N GLU A 243 -10.74 -4.02 9.66
CA GLU A 243 -10.74 -3.39 8.34
C GLU A 243 -12.16 -3.24 7.74
N THR A 244 -13.17 -3.93 8.29
CA THR A 244 -14.51 -3.99 7.70
C THR A 244 -15.35 -2.79 8.09
N SER A 245 -15.93 -2.14 7.09
CA SER A 245 -16.65 -0.87 7.22
C SER A 245 -17.76 -0.79 6.17
N ALA A 246 -18.76 0.08 6.38
CA ALA A 246 -19.95 0.13 5.52
C ALA A 246 -19.64 0.55 4.07
N ASP A 247 -18.59 1.34 3.87
CA ASP A 247 -18.07 1.81 2.58
C ASP A 247 -17.08 0.83 1.92
N ARG A 248 -16.69 -0.27 2.58
CA ARG A 248 -15.60 -1.15 2.12
C ARG A 248 -15.99 -2.64 2.07
N TYR A 249 -15.38 -3.38 1.17
CA TYR A 249 -15.24 -4.84 1.23
C TYR A 249 -13.83 -5.18 1.72
N VAL A 250 -13.67 -6.31 2.40
CA VAL A 250 -12.36 -6.83 2.79
C VAL A 250 -12.24 -8.26 2.29
N ILE A 251 -11.32 -8.51 1.37
CA ILE A 251 -11.08 -9.85 0.82
C ILE A 251 -9.81 -10.42 1.44
N GLU A 252 -9.94 -11.52 2.17
CA GLU A 252 -8.82 -12.40 2.54
C GLU A 252 -8.42 -13.22 1.31
N LEU A 253 -7.17 -13.08 0.87
CA LEU A 253 -6.56 -13.85 -0.19
C LEU A 253 -5.54 -14.82 0.41
N ARG A 254 -5.69 -16.12 0.15
CA ARG A 254 -4.73 -17.15 0.55
C ARG A 254 -4.10 -17.77 -0.70
N PRO A 255 -2.76 -17.82 -0.82
CA PRO A 255 -2.13 -18.33 -2.02
C PRO A 255 -2.36 -19.84 -2.13
N LYS A 256 -2.81 -20.33 -3.29
CA LYS A 256 -3.12 -21.75 -3.52
C LYS A 256 -1.85 -22.62 -3.48
N THR A 257 -0.74 -22.06 -3.96
CA THR A 257 0.61 -22.59 -3.76
C THR A 257 1.23 -21.92 -2.55
N PRO A 258 1.72 -22.64 -1.52
CA PRO A 258 2.30 -22.03 -0.33
C PRO A 258 3.46 -21.07 -0.64
N SER A 259 3.26 -19.78 -0.36
CA SER A 259 4.31 -18.76 -0.44
C SER A 259 5.23 -18.85 0.79
N SER A 260 6.55 -18.78 0.58
CA SER A 260 7.53 -18.66 1.68
C SER A 260 7.56 -17.25 2.28
N GLN A 261 7.14 -16.24 1.52
CA GLN A 261 7.19 -14.83 1.91
C GLN A 261 6.00 -14.43 2.81
N TYR A 262 4.83 -15.03 2.61
CA TYR A 262 3.59 -14.63 3.28
C TYR A 262 2.59 -15.77 3.50
N ALA A 263 1.76 -15.64 4.53
CA ALA A 263 0.68 -16.59 4.84
C ALA A 263 -0.63 -16.23 4.13
N ARG A 264 -0.94 -14.93 4.04
CA ARG A 264 -2.16 -14.40 3.39
C ARG A 264 -2.03 -12.89 3.13
N LEU A 265 -2.89 -12.37 2.28
CA LEU A 265 -3.10 -10.93 2.10
C LEU A 265 -4.56 -10.57 2.45
N LEU A 266 -4.79 -9.31 2.80
CA LEU A 266 -6.11 -8.68 2.78
C LEU A 266 -6.10 -7.55 1.73
N LEU A 267 -7.11 -7.51 0.87
CA LEU A 267 -7.42 -6.34 0.05
C LEU A 267 -8.65 -5.63 0.63
N VAL A 268 -8.49 -4.35 0.99
CA VAL A 268 -9.59 -3.48 1.38
C VAL A 268 -9.99 -2.67 0.16
N VAL A 269 -11.25 -2.81 -0.23
CA VAL A 269 -11.79 -2.38 -1.53
C VAL A 269 -12.96 -1.43 -1.31
N ARG A 270 -13.00 -0.29 -2.00
CA ARG A 270 -14.12 0.66 -1.91
C ARG A 270 -15.37 0.10 -2.61
N ARG A 271 -16.55 0.19 -1.99
CA ARG A 271 -17.80 -0.37 -2.56
C ARG A 271 -18.35 0.39 -3.77
N SER A 272 -17.95 1.66 -3.96
CA SER A 272 -18.42 2.55 -5.03
C SER A 272 -17.85 2.21 -6.40
N ASP A 273 -16.56 1.86 -6.45
CA ASP A 273 -15.73 1.86 -7.67
C ASP A 273 -14.80 0.63 -7.75
N PHE A 274 -14.75 -0.20 -6.70
CA PHE A 274 -13.88 -1.37 -6.59
C PHE A 274 -12.37 -1.06 -6.60
N HIS A 275 -11.97 0.19 -6.30
CA HIS A 275 -10.56 0.55 -6.10
C HIS A 275 -10.04 -0.06 -4.78
N VAL A 276 -8.79 -0.52 -4.77
CA VAL A 276 -8.10 -1.01 -3.57
C VAL A 276 -7.56 0.19 -2.78
N VAL A 277 -8.23 0.52 -1.67
CA VAL A 277 -7.83 1.61 -0.78
C VAL A 277 -6.73 1.21 0.19
N ARG A 278 -6.59 -0.09 0.51
CA ARG A 278 -5.54 -0.59 1.40
C ARG A 278 -5.20 -2.05 1.11
N THR A 279 -3.92 -2.38 1.10
CA THR A 279 -3.41 -3.76 1.10
C THR A 279 -2.84 -4.09 2.47
N VAL A 280 -2.99 -5.34 2.93
CA VAL A 280 -2.34 -5.84 4.15
C VAL A 280 -1.72 -7.21 3.87
N VAL A 281 -0.40 -7.30 3.91
CA VAL A 281 0.35 -8.56 3.87
C VAL A 281 0.48 -9.09 5.30
N ILE A 282 0.25 -10.39 5.52
CA ILE A 282 0.50 -11.06 6.79
C ILE A 282 1.48 -12.22 6.58
N ASP A 283 2.59 -12.22 7.31
CA ASP A 283 3.62 -13.28 7.24
C ASP A 283 3.27 -14.51 8.10
N HIS A 284 4.09 -15.56 8.01
CA HIS A 284 3.92 -16.80 8.79
C HIS A 284 4.17 -16.63 10.30
N SER A 285 4.84 -15.55 10.71
CA SER A 285 5.02 -15.19 12.14
C SER A 285 3.80 -14.43 12.69
N GLY A 286 2.93 -13.93 11.81
CA GLY A 286 1.81 -13.04 12.11
C GLY A 286 2.18 -11.56 12.14
N ASN A 287 3.37 -11.17 11.66
CA ASN A 287 3.69 -9.76 11.39
C ASN A 287 2.79 -9.25 10.26
N THR A 288 2.49 -7.94 10.27
CA THR A 288 1.64 -7.33 9.24
C THR A 288 2.34 -6.15 8.59
N ASN A 289 2.29 -6.05 7.27
CA ASN A 289 2.60 -4.81 6.55
C ASN A 289 1.36 -4.31 5.85
N SER A 290 0.88 -3.11 6.19
CA SER A 290 -0.29 -2.50 5.55
C SER A 290 0.09 -1.25 4.78
N ILE A 291 -0.28 -1.16 3.50
CA ILE A 291 -0.13 0.04 2.67
C ILE A 291 -1.52 0.58 2.37
N GLU A 292 -1.85 1.75 2.90
CA GLU A 292 -3.09 2.49 2.61
C GLU A 292 -2.78 3.56 1.55
N PHE A 293 -3.67 3.68 0.56
CA PHE A 293 -3.57 4.63 -0.55
C PHE A 293 -4.55 5.78 -0.37
N ALA A 294 -4.15 6.98 -0.77
CA ALA A 294 -4.97 8.18 -0.63
C ALA A 294 -4.84 9.13 -1.83
N GLY A 295 -6.00 9.52 -2.37
CA GLY A 295 -6.09 10.39 -3.55
C GLY A 295 -5.73 9.64 -4.83
N GLU A 296 -6.23 8.42 -4.97
CA GLU A 296 -5.88 7.51 -6.07
C GLU A 296 -6.43 8.01 -7.41
N ARG A 297 -5.55 8.10 -8.40
CA ARG A 297 -5.81 8.55 -9.78
C ARG A 297 -5.48 7.41 -10.72
N LEU A 298 -6.48 6.94 -11.46
CA LEU A 298 -6.35 5.84 -12.42
C LEU A 298 -6.50 6.39 -13.84
N ASN A 299 -5.67 5.93 -14.77
CA ASN A 299 -5.65 6.33 -16.18
C ASN A 299 -5.35 7.83 -16.45
N GLU A 300 -4.85 8.58 -15.46
CA GLU A 300 -4.29 9.93 -15.71
C GLU A 300 -2.91 9.84 -16.39
N PRO A 301 -2.57 10.75 -17.33
CA PRO A 301 -1.32 10.70 -18.07
C PRO A 301 -0.11 11.11 -17.19
N ILE A 302 0.69 10.12 -16.79
CA ILE A 302 1.93 10.34 -16.02
C ILE A 302 3.07 10.70 -17.00
N PRO A 303 3.80 11.82 -16.80
CA PRO A 303 4.93 12.17 -17.66
C PRO A 303 6.03 11.12 -17.60
N ALA A 304 6.49 10.62 -18.77
CA ALA A 304 7.48 9.55 -18.87
C ALA A 304 8.81 9.86 -18.15
N ALA A 305 9.13 11.15 -17.94
CA ALA A 305 10.27 11.61 -17.16
C ALA A 305 10.26 11.13 -15.69
N GLN A 306 9.09 10.86 -15.10
CA GLN A 306 8.99 10.33 -13.72
C GLN A 306 9.68 8.97 -13.56
N PHE A 307 9.62 8.14 -14.60
CA PHE A 307 10.19 6.79 -14.60
C PHE A 307 11.66 6.74 -15.04
N ARG A 308 12.26 7.89 -15.36
CA ARG A 308 13.69 7.99 -15.69
C ARG A 308 14.50 8.15 -14.40
N PHE A 309 15.27 7.14 -14.04
CA PHE A 309 16.33 7.32 -13.05
C PHE A 309 17.47 8.16 -13.63
N VAL A 310 18.00 9.08 -12.83
CA VAL A 310 19.26 9.78 -13.08
C VAL A 310 20.12 9.53 -11.85
N ARG A 311 21.16 8.72 -12.01
CA ARG A 311 22.09 8.39 -10.91
C ARG A 311 22.76 9.67 -10.41
N PRO A 312 22.69 10.00 -9.12
CA PRO A 312 23.46 11.11 -8.54
C PRO A 312 24.97 10.92 -8.73
N GLU A 313 25.70 12.03 -8.67
CA GLU A 313 27.16 12.00 -8.64
C GLU A 313 27.67 11.41 -7.31
N GLY A 314 28.82 10.73 -7.33
CA GLY A 314 29.38 10.04 -6.16
C GLY A 314 28.69 8.72 -5.77
N ALA A 315 27.40 8.54 -6.07
CA ALA A 315 26.60 7.43 -5.54
C ALA A 315 27.13 6.02 -5.92
N ARG A 316 27.32 5.17 -4.90
CA ARG A 316 27.86 3.80 -5.03
C ARG A 316 26.83 2.86 -5.64
N VAL A 317 27.17 2.27 -6.79
CA VAL A 317 26.31 1.27 -7.47
C VAL A 317 26.58 -0.15 -6.96
N ILE A 318 25.52 -0.87 -6.59
CA ILE A 318 25.51 -2.29 -6.25
C ILE A 318 24.65 -3.05 -7.29
N ARG A 319 25.13 -4.21 -7.73
CA ARG A 319 24.52 -5.11 -8.74
C ARG A 319 24.57 -6.56 -8.26
#